data_AF-A0A427B760-F1
#
_entry.id   AF-A0A427B760-F1
#
_cell.length_a   1.000
_cell.length_b   1.000
_cell.length_c   1.000
_cell.angle_alpha   90.00
_cell.angle_beta   90.00
_cell.angle_gamma   90.00
#
_symmetry.space_group_name_H-M   'P 1'
#
loop_
_entity.id
_entity.type
_entity.pdbx_description
1 polymer ?
#
loop_
_entity_poly.entity_id
_entity_poly.type
_entity_poly.pdbx_seq_one_letter_code
_entity_poly.pdbx_strand_id
1 'polypeptide(L)'
;LLSGIRTGKFLSQETNEITDFLSRAYIRLNAWFQWFNTTQSGESVFMRTMMCMDVSHILFHFCIFSIIILLTLLFTFQTLTSGLDDYPRASHPNDEERHLDLRCWMLLAADCMHSIAELLKMENASAQDYHQMSKQLSDFEKLNQVLMHLDDASGAYFDFGYHTEKVC
;
A
#
# COMPACT_ATOMS: atom_id res chain seq x y z
N LEU A 1 2.58 17.48 -10.42
CA LEU A 1 1.62 17.64 -11.54
C LEU A 1 0.35 18.38 -11.09
N LEU A 2 -0.50 17.77 -10.25
CA LEU A 2 -1.77 18.33 -9.77
C LEU A 2 -1.62 19.70 -9.09
N SER A 3 -0.63 19.86 -8.21
CA SER A 3 -0.29 21.17 -7.62
C SER A 3 0.01 22.21 -8.72
N GLY A 4 0.73 21.83 -9.78
CA GLY A 4 1.00 22.71 -10.91
C GLY A 4 -0.26 23.16 -11.65
N ILE A 5 -1.22 22.26 -11.85
CA ILE A 5 -2.53 22.58 -12.44
C ILE A 5 -3.30 23.55 -11.52
N ARG A 6 -3.35 23.25 -10.20
CA ARG A 6 -4.04 24.10 -9.20
C ARG A 6 -3.41 25.50 -9.09
N THR A 7 -2.09 25.61 -9.22
CA THR A 7 -1.36 26.89 -9.15
C THR A 7 -1.28 27.63 -10.50
N GLY A 8 -1.93 27.13 -11.56
CA GLY A 8 -1.93 27.77 -12.88
C GLY A 8 -0.56 27.77 -13.58
N LYS A 9 0.28 26.77 -13.32
CA LYS A 9 1.61 26.64 -13.97
C LYS A 9 1.53 26.13 -15.42
N PHE A 10 0.37 25.63 -15.85
CA PHE A 10 0.14 25.09 -17.18
C PHE A 10 -0.81 26.00 -17.97
N LEU A 11 -0.60 26.06 -19.27
CA LEU A 11 -1.54 26.68 -20.19
C LEU A 11 -2.87 25.90 -20.20
N SER A 12 -3.95 26.57 -20.65
CA SER A 12 -5.27 25.93 -20.77
C SER A 12 -5.24 24.72 -21.70
N GLN A 13 -4.49 24.79 -22.80
CA GLN A 13 -4.31 23.68 -23.73
C GLN A 13 -3.61 22.49 -23.07
N GLU A 14 -2.48 22.71 -22.39
CA GLU A 14 -1.73 21.66 -21.68
C GLU A 14 -2.58 21.02 -20.59
N THR A 15 -3.38 21.82 -19.88
CA THR A 15 -4.29 21.34 -18.85
C THR A 15 -5.35 20.40 -19.43
N ASN A 16 -5.91 20.73 -20.60
CA ASN A 16 -6.85 19.86 -21.30
C ASN A 16 -6.19 18.55 -21.74
N GLU A 17 -4.99 18.60 -22.33
CA GLU A 17 -4.25 17.42 -22.75
C GLU A 17 -3.94 16.47 -21.57
N ILE A 18 -3.53 17.04 -20.43
CA ILE A 18 -3.28 16.28 -19.20
C ILE A 18 -4.58 15.65 -18.67
N THR A 19 -5.68 16.41 -18.64
CA THR A 19 -6.99 15.93 -18.18
C THR A 19 -7.49 14.78 -19.06
N ASP A 20 -7.36 14.92 -20.37
CA ASP A 20 -7.72 13.88 -21.35
C ASP A 20 -6.86 12.63 -21.21
N PHE A 21 -5.56 12.77 -20.95
CA PHE A 21 -4.70 11.64 -20.67
C PHE A 21 -5.12 10.93 -19.37
N LEU A 22 -5.33 11.69 -18.30
CA LEU A 22 -5.68 11.14 -16.99
C LEU A 22 -7.04 10.44 -17.01
N SER A 23 -8.03 10.95 -17.74
CA SER A 23 -9.35 10.30 -17.85
C SER A 23 -9.25 8.90 -18.48
N ARG A 24 -8.42 8.74 -19.52
CA ARG A 24 -8.15 7.44 -20.14
C ARG A 24 -7.31 6.52 -19.25
N ALA A 25 -6.30 7.08 -18.58
CA ALA A 25 -5.41 6.33 -17.70
C ALA A 25 -6.11 5.84 -16.43
N TYR A 26 -7.08 6.60 -15.90
CA TYR A 26 -7.75 6.34 -14.63
C TYR A 26 -8.38 4.95 -14.57
N ILE A 27 -8.97 4.46 -15.68
CA ILE A 27 -9.56 3.13 -15.75
C ILE A 27 -8.52 2.04 -15.45
N ARG A 28 -7.33 2.17 -16.03
CA ARG A 28 -6.21 1.23 -15.83
C ARG A 28 -5.59 1.37 -14.45
N LEU A 29 -5.42 2.60 -13.98
CA LEU A 29 -4.91 2.88 -12.63
C LEU A 29 -5.84 2.31 -11.55
N ASN A 30 -7.15 2.46 -11.72
CA ASN A 30 -8.16 1.89 -10.85
C ASN A 30 -8.08 0.35 -10.84
N ALA A 31 -8.03 -0.28 -12.02
CA ALA A 31 -7.90 -1.73 -12.10
C ALA A 31 -6.61 -2.24 -11.43
N TRP A 32 -5.49 -1.56 -11.66
CA TRP A 32 -4.22 -1.88 -11.03
C TRP A 32 -4.27 -1.71 -9.51
N PHE A 33 -4.84 -0.61 -9.01
CA PHE A 33 -4.98 -0.36 -7.58
C PHE A 33 -5.82 -1.45 -6.91
N GLN A 34 -6.96 -1.81 -7.49
CA GLN A 34 -7.84 -2.85 -6.95
C GLN A 34 -7.15 -4.22 -6.94
N TRP A 35 -6.39 -4.55 -7.99
CA TRP A 35 -5.57 -5.77 -8.01
C TRP A 35 -4.46 -5.75 -6.94
N PHE A 36 -3.76 -4.62 -6.80
CA PHE A 36 -2.68 -4.49 -5.83
C PHE A 36 -3.22 -4.59 -4.40
N ASN A 37 -4.31 -3.89 -4.10
CA ASN A 37 -4.96 -3.93 -2.80
C ASN A 37 -5.45 -5.36 -2.43
N THR A 38 -6.05 -6.08 -3.38
CA THR A 38 -6.61 -7.42 -3.13
C THR A 38 -5.55 -8.52 -3.06
N THR A 39 -4.47 -8.40 -3.84
CA THR A 39 -3.36 -9.36 -3.76
C THR A 39 -2.53 -9.14 -2.51
N GLN A 40 -2.33 -7.90 -2.08
CA GLN A 40 -1.50 -7.59 -0.91
C GLN A 40 -2.31 -7.59 0.41
N SER A 41 -3.48 -8.23 0.49
CA SER A 41 -4.23 -8.38 1.75
C SER A 41 -4.04 -9.78 2.36
N GLY A 42 -3.99 -9.87 3.69
CA GLY A 42 -3.71 -11.13 4.42
C GLY A 42 -4.80 -12.20 4.34
N GLU A 43 -4.43 -13.46 4.64
CA GLU A 43 -5.22 -14.69 4.41
C GLU A 43 -6.37 -14.98 5.40
N SER A 44 -6.59 -14.14 6.42
CA SER A 44 -7.67 -14.37 7.38
C SER A 44 -9.07 -14.23 6.73
N VAL A 45 -9.88 -15.30 6.77
CA VAL A 45 -11.28 -15.32 6.30
C VAL A 45 -12.16 -14.29 7.00
N PHE A 46 -11.80 -13.89 8.23
CA PHE A 46 -12.43 -12.80 8.97
C PHE A 46 -12.10 -11.41 8.38
N MET A 47 -10.92 -11.29 7.76
CA MET A 47 -10.36 -10.06 7.20
C MET A 47 -10.83 -9.80 5.75
N ARG A 48 -11.04 -10.87 4.97
CA ARG A 48 -11.63 -10.80 3.61
C ARG A 48 -13.07 -10.26 3.59
N THR A 49 -13.81 -10.41 4.68
CA THR A 49 -15.23 -9.97 4.79
C THR A 49 -15.36 -8.52 5.26
N MET A 50 -14.25 -7.85 5.63
CA MET A 50 -14.21 -6.47 6.13
C MET A 50 -13.61 -5.48 5.12
N MET A 51 -13.57 -5.87 3.83
CA MET A 51 -12.97 -5.12 2.71
C MET A 51 -13.61 -3.75 2.42
N CYS A 52 -14.68 -3.36 3.12
CA CYS A 52 -15.27 -2.01 3.00
C CYS A 52 -15.05 -1.09 4.20
N MET A 53 -14.38 -1.52 5.29
CA MET A 53 -14.32 -0.70 6.52
C MET A 53 -12.97 -0.63 7.23
N ASP A 54 -12.01 -1.53 6.99
CA ASP A 54 -10.77 -1.55 7.78
C ASP A 54 -9.50 -1.89 6.98
N VAL A 55 -8.68 -0.88 6.71
CA VAL A 55 -7.40 -0.96 5.94
C VAL A 55 -6.23 -1.38 6.83
N SER A 56 -6.52 -2.08 7.93
CA SER A 56 -5.56 -2.33 9.02
C SER A 56 -4.55 -3.45 8.74
N HIS A 57 -4.62 -4.14 7.59
CA HIS A 57 -3.75 -5.30 7.33
C HIS A 57 -3.37 -5.41 5.85
N ILE A 58 -2.21 -4.86 5.49
CA ILE A 58 -1.64 -4.98 4.14
C ILE A 58 -0.32 -5.77 4.26
N LEU A 59 -0.23 -6.91 3.57
CA LEU A 59 0.89 -7.87 3.56
C LEU A 59 1.47 -8.00 2.15
N PHE A 60 2.78 -8.26 2.01
CA PHE A 60 3.30 -8.62 0.68
C PHE A 60 2.89 -10.07 0.34
N HIS A 61 1.82 -10.29 -0.43
CA HIS A 61 1.49 -11.62 -0.94
C HIS A 61 1.93 -11.74 -2.40
N PHE A 62 3.15 -12.22 -2.58
CA PHE A 62 3.59 -12.90 -3.80
C PHE A 62 4.51 -14.07 -3.43
N CYS A 63 4.06 -14.90 -2.50
CA CYS A 63 4.55 -16.28 -2.44
C CYS A 63 4.01 -17.01 -3.66
N ILE A 64 4.87 -17.34 -4.61
CA ILE A 64 4.55 -18.20 -5.75
C ILE A 64 4.03 -19.52 -5.20
N PHE A 65 2.70 -19.68 -5.17
CA PHE A 65 2.05 -20.94 -4.86
C PHE A 65 2.13 -21.83 -6.09
N SER A 66 3.30 -22.42 -6.35
CA SER A 66 3.48 -23.66 -7.13
C SER A 66 4.95 -24.10 -7.16
N ILE A 67 5.23 -25.22 -6.48
CA ILE A 67 6.35 -26.15 -6.72
C ILE A 67 7.74 -25.56 -6.39
N ILE A 68 8.19 -25.75 -5.14
CA ILE A 68 9.54 -26.21 -4.71
C ILE A 68 9.53 -26.13 -3.17
N ILE A 69 8.90 -27.12 -2.53
CA ILE A 69 9.21 -27.46 -1.13
C ILE A 69 10.36 -28.45 -1.21
N LEU A 70 11.58 -28.01 -1.56
CA LEU A 70 12.80 -28.81 -1.34
C LEU A 70 14.14 -28.07 -1.63
N LEU A 71 14.38 -26.81 -1.21
CA LEU A 71 15.79 -26.32 -1.19
C LEU A 71 16.08 -25.02 -0.41
N THR A 72 15.34 -24.69 0.65
CA THR A 72 15.50 -23.38 1.31
C THR A 72 16.01 -23.51 2.74
N LEU A 73 17.29 -23.85 2.87
CA LEU A 73 18.09 -23.66 4.09
C LEU A 73 19.22 -22.63 3.87
N LEU A 74 19.12 -21.84 2.80
CA LEU A 74 19.99 -20.71 2.49
C LEU A 74 19.12 -19.63 1.84
N PHE A 75 19.45 -18.36 2.10
CA PHE A 75 18.79 -17.14 1.62
C PHE A 75 17.56 -16.69 2.42
N THR A 76 17.80 -15.62 3.17
CA THR A 76 16.84 -14.62 3.61
C THR A 76 15.68 -14.49 2.64
N PHE A 77 14.47 -14.58 3.16
CA PHE A 77 13.22 -14.48 2.43
C PHE A 77 13.14 -13.10 1.74
N GLN A 78 13.66 -12.99 0.52
CA GLN A 78 13.76 -11.72 -0.20
C GLN A 78 12.36 -11.21 -0.52
N THR A 79 11.98 -10.08 0.06
CA THR A 79 10.75 -9.36 -0.29
C THR A 79 10.95 -8.60 -1.60
N LEU A 80 11.21 -9.34 -2.70
CA LEU A 80 11.53 -8.79 -4.02
C LEU A 80 10.49 -7.79 -4.53
N THR A 81 9.24 -7.96 -4.11
CA THR A 81 8.10 -7.10 -4.49
C THR A 81 8.10 -5.73 -3.81
N SER A 82 8.89 -5.55 -2.76
CA SER A 82 9.11 -4.22 -2.14
C SER A 82 10.10 -3.36 -2.94
N GLY A 83 10.92 -3.98 -3.81
CA GLY A 83 12.07 -3.33 -4.45
C GLY A 83 13.27 -3.13 -3.53
N LEU A 84 13.22 -3.66 -2.30
CA LEU A 84 14.31 -3.66 -1.31
C LEU A 84 14.72 -5.10 -0.99
N ASP A 85 15.38 -5.74 -1.96
CA ASP A 85 15.58 -7.19 -2.01
C ASP A 85 16.28 -7.78 -0.78
N ASP A 86 17.30 -7.09 -0.25
CA ASP A 86 18.11 -7.55 0.88
C ASP A 86 17.83 -6.76 2.18
N TYR A 87 16.71 -6.02 2.23
CA TYR A 87 16.36 -5.29 3.46
C TYR A 87 15.91 -6.28 4.54
N PRO A 88 16.47 -6.21 5.76
CA PRO A 88 16.15 -7.17 6.81
C PRO A 88 14.70 -7.01 7.27
N ARG A 89 13.91 -8.09 7.11
CA ARG A 89 12.53 -8.24 7.61
C ARG A 89 12.48 -9.29 8.72
N ALA A 90 11.27 -9.71 9.11
CA ALA A 90 11.08 -10.70 10.17
C ALA A 90 11.87 -11.99 9.92
N SER A 91 12.61 -12.41 10.96
CA SER A 91 13.38 -13.66 10.92
C SER A 91 12.50 -14.91 10.76
N HIS A 92 11.24 -14.83 11.21
CA HIS A 92 10.26 -15.92 11.14
C HIS A 92 9.01 -15.42 10.42
N PRO A 93 8.95 -15.60 9.08
CA PRO A 93 7.82 -15.11 8.31
C PRO A 93 6.50 -15.73 8.75
N ASN A 94 5.44 -14.92 8.79
CA ASN A 94 4.10 -15.35 9.23
C ASN A 94 3.01 -14.38 8.75
N ASP A 95 1.76 -14.82 8.83
CA ASP A 95 0.60 -14.06 8.34
C ASP A 95 0.27 -12.80 9.17
N GLU A 96 0.94 -12.59 10.32
CA GLU A 96 0.75 -11.43 11.19
C GLU A 96 1.81 -10.33 10.96
N GLU A 97 2.77 -10.53 10.05
CA GLU A 97 3.75 -9.50 9.67
C GLU A 97 3.02 -8.23 9.20
N ARG A 98 3.61 -7.05 9.38
CA ARG A 98 3.05 -5.82 8.80
C ARG A 98 4.16 -4.97 8.24
N HIS A 99 4.08 -4.69 6.94
CA HIS A 99 5.11 -3.96 6.22
C HIS A 99 4.77 -2.46 6.18
N LEU A 100 5.62 -1.66 6.80
CA LEU A 100 5.43 -0.22 6.91
C LEU A 100 5.48 0.46 5.55
N ASP A 101 6.47 0.10 4.73
CA ASP A 101 6.68 0.64 3.39
C ASP A 101 5.49 0.37 2.48
N LEU A 102 4.94 -0.85 2.52
CA LEU A 102 3.76 -1.21 1.76
C LEU A 102 2.54 -0.35 2.13
N ARG A 103 2.34 -0.10 3.43
CA ARG A 103 1.28 0.82 3.91
C ARG A 103 1.50 2.23 3.37
N CYS A 104 2.73 2.73 3.37
CA CYS A 104 3.07 4.05 2.81
C CYS A 104 2.80 4.11 1.30
N TRP A 105 3.12 3.06 0.55
CA TRP A 105 2.80 2.97 -0.87
C TRP A 105 1.30 2.99 -1.13
N MET A 106 0.51 2.27 -0.32
CA MET A 106 -0.94 2.27 -0.42
C MET A 106 -1.56 3.63 -0.10
N LEU A 107 -1.05 4.34 0.91
CA LEU A 107 -1.47 5.71 1.23
C LEU A 107 -1.22 6.63 0.03
N LEU A 108 0.01 6.61 -0.50
CA LEU A 108 0.39 7.46 -1.63
C LEU A 108 -0.48 7.17 -2.86
N ALA A 109 -0.71 5.88 -3.16
CA ALA A 109 -1.52 5.48 -4.29
C ALA A 109 -3.00 5.89 -4.12
N ALA A 110 -3.58 5.72 -2.93
CA ALA A 110 -4.96 6.13 -2.65
C ALA A 110 -5.12 7.65 -2.76
N ASP A 111 -4.17 8.42 -2.24
CA ASP A 111 -4.16 9.89 -2.34
C ASP A 111 -4.03 10.38 -3.79
N CYS A 112 -3.20 9.70 -4.60
CA CYS A 112 -3.08 9.97 -6.03
C CYS A 112 -4.39 9.69 -6.77
N MET A 113 -5.03 8.54 -6.51
CA MET A 113 -6.32 8.18 -7.12
C MET A 113 -7.40 9.19 -6.75
N HIS A 114 -7.50 9.56 -5.48
CA HIS A 114 -8.43 10.60 -5.01
C HIS A 114 -8.18 11.93 -5.72
N SER A 115 -6.93 12.39 -5.78
CA SER A 115 -6.58 13.67 -6.39
C SER A 115 -6.85 13.71 -7.90
N ILE A 116 -6.65 12.60 -8.62
CA ILE A 116 -7.00 12.49 -10.03
C ILE A 116 -8.53 12.53 -10.20
N ALA A 117 -9.27 11.81 -9.34
CA ALA A 117 -10.73 11.81 -9.38
C ALA A 117 -11.32 13.22 -9.13
N GLU A 118 -10.77 13.97 -8.17
CA GLU A 118 -11.14 15.37 -7.93
C GLU A 118 -10.86 16.25 -9.16
N LEU A 119 -9.69 16.09 -9.80
CA LEU A 119 -9.33 16.86 -11.00
C LEU A 119 -10.31 16.59 -12.14
N LEU A 120 -10.70 15.33 -12.32
CA LEU A 120 -11.65 14.88 -13.33
C LEU A 120 -13.11 15.16 -12.96
N LYS A 121 -13.37 15.73 -11.76
CA LYS A 121 -14.71 15.99 -11.22
C LYS A 121 -15.60 14.74 -11.22
N MET A 122 -15.03 13.60 -10.85
CA MET A 122 -15.75 12.34 -10.75
C MET A 122 -16.54 12.31 -9.43
N GLU A 123 -17.85 12.11 -9.50
CA GLU A 123 -18.74 11.99 -8.34
C GLU A 123 -19.16 10.53 -8.05
N ASN A 124 -18.42 9.55 -8.59
CA ASN A 124 -18.75 8.14 -8.41
C ASN A 124 -18.27 7.59 -7.06
N ALA A 125 -18.87 6.48 -6.64
CA ALA A 125 -18.56 5.83 -5.36
C ALA A 125 -17.05 5.54 -5.18
N SER A 126 -16.36 5.11 -6.24
CA SER A 126 -14.92 4.80 -6.15
C SER A 126 -14.04 6.01 -5.83
N ALA A 127 -14.41 7.23 -6.26
CA ALA A 127 -13.68 8.44 -5.88
C ALA A 127 -13.81 8.74 -4.37
N GLN A 128 -14.98 8.46 -3.79
CA GLN A 128 -15.21 8.60 -2.35
C GLN A 128 -14.49 7.51 -1.55
N ASP A 129 -14.42 6.29 -2.07
CA ASP A 129 -13.68 5.18 -1.44
C ASP A 129 -12.20 5.51 -1.30
N TYR A 130 -11.55 6.08 -2.33
CA TYR A 130 -10.14 6.47 -2.27
C TYR A 130 -9.88 7.61 -1.29
N HIS A 131 -10.81 8.57 -1.18
CA HIS A 131 -10.72 9.63 -0.18
C HIS A 131 -10.74 9.06 1.24
N GLN A 132 -11.70 8.18 1.52
CA GLN A 132 -11.83 7.54 2.83
C GLN A 132 -10.61 6.67 3.15
N MET A 133 -10.12 5.90 2.18
CA MET A 133 -8.94 5.06 2.34
C MET A 133 -7.68 5.88 2.63
N SER A 134 -7.44 6.96 1.87
CA SER A 134 -6.32 7.88 2.13
C SER A 134 -6.40 8.48 3.54
N LYS A 135 -7.60 8.88 3.98
CA LYS A 135 -7.83 9.39 5.33
C LYS A 135 -7.56 8.35 6.42
N GLN A 136 -7.98 7.10 6.21
CA GLN A 136 -7.72 6.02 7.16
C GLN A 136 -6.22 5.66 7.22
N LEU A 137 -5.54 5.64 6.08
CA LEU A 137 -4.11 5.34 5.99
C LEU A 137 -3.22 6.49 6.47
N SER A 138 -3.70 7.73 6.48
CA SER A 138 -2.95 8.87 7.03
C SER A 138 -3.14 9.05 8.54
N ASP A 139 -3.99 8.23 9.17
CA ASP A 139 -4.20 8.25 10.62
C ASP A 139 -2.99 7.67 11.37
N PHE A 140 -2.24 8.57 12.01
CA PHE A 140 -1.06 8.23 12.81
C PHE A 140 -1.42 7.55 14.13
N GLU A 141 -2.60 7.81 14.69
CA GLU A 141 -3.02 7.15 15.93
C GLU A 141 -3.21 5.66 15.68
N LYS A 142 -3.87 5.30 14.57
CA LYS A 142 -3.98 3.90 14.13
C LYS A 142 -2.63 3.28 13.78
N LEU A 143 -1.75 4.03 13.12
CA LEU A 143 -0.39 3.56 12.76
C LEU A 143 0.42 3.19 14.02
N ASN A 144 0.34 4.01 15.06
CA ASN A 144 1.11 3.82 16.28
C ASN A 144 0.45 2.76 17.20
N GLN A 145 -0.85 2.87 17.46
CA GLN A 145 -1.54 2.07 18.49
C GLN A 145 -1.98 0.68 17.99
N VAL A 146 -2.52 0.59 16.77
CA VAL A 146 -3.14 -0.66 16.27
C VAL A 146 -2.12 -1.48 15.49
N LEU A 147 -1.29 -0.81 14.69
CA LEU A 147 -0.33 -1.48 13.81
C LEU A 147 1.04 -1.66 14.45
N MET A 148 1.30 -1.01 15.59
CA MET A 148 2.53 -1.14 16.39
C MET A 148 3.81 -0.90 15.57
N HIS A 149 3.78 0.04 14.63
CA HIS A 149 4.96 0.36 13.83
C HIS A 149 5.94 1.29 14.56
N LEU A 150 5.46 2.11 15.50
CA LEU A 150 6.32 3.01 16.26
C LEU A 150 6.99 2.23 17.41
N ASP A 151 8.32 2.21 17.41
CA ASP A 151 9.09 1.80 18.58
C ASP A 151 9.36 3.02 19.47
N ASP A 152 8.76 3.05 20.66
CA ASP A 152 8.89 4.17 21.60
C ASP A 152 10.33 4.34 22.11
N ALA A 153 11.14 3.28 22.10
CA ALA A 153 12.51 3.33 22.61
C ALA A 153 13.47 4.06 21.66
N SER A 154 13.38 3.80 20.36
CA SER A 154 14.19 4.46 19.33
C SER A 154 13.52 5.69 18.71
N GLY A 155 12.19 5.81 18.84
CA GLY A 155 11.38 6.84 18.17
C GLY A 155 11.28 6.65 16.66
N ALA A 156 11.58 5.45 16.15
CA ALA A 156 11.56 5.12 14.74
C ALA A 156 10.42 4.16 14.38
N TYR A 157 10.05 4.16 13.09
CA TYR A 157 9.02 3.28 12.56
C TYR A 157 9.65 2.02 11.93
N PHE A 158 9.12 0.85 12.27
CA PHE A 158 9.58 -0.46 11.81
C PHE A 158 8.45 -1.32 11.28
N ASP A 159 8.80 -2.37 10.53
CA ASP A 159 7.87 -3.46 10.27
C ASP A 159 7.55 -4.20 11.57
N PHE A 160 6.36 -4.80 11.61
CA PHE A 160 6.00 -5.72 12.68
C PHE A 160 6.20 -7.16 12.22
N GLY A 161 6.74 -8.02 13.09
CA GLY A 161 6.86 -9.45 12.86
C GLY A 161 7.66 -10.14 13.96
N TYR A 162 7.52 -11.46 14.09
CA TYR A 162 8.23 -12.22 15.11
C TYR A 162 9.74 -12.28 14.80
N HIS A 163 10.53 -11.72 15.71
CA HIS A 163 11.99 -11.77 15.66
C HIS A 163 12.53 -12.56 16.86
N THR A 164 13.51 -13.43 16.61
CA THR A 164 14.34 -13.99 17.68
C THR A 164 15.74 -13.42 17.60
N GLU A 165 16.23 -12.82 18.68
CA GLU A 165 17.60 -12.27 18.75
C GLU A 165 18.71 -13.34 18.72
N LYS A 166 18.36 -14.63 18.72
CA LYS A 166 19.31 -15.74 18.60
C LYS A 166 19.61 -16.05 17.13
N VAL A 167 20.49 -15.26 16.55
CA VAL A 167 21.32 -15.72 15.44
C VAL A 167 22.65 -16.14 16.07
N CYS A 168 22.83 -17.44 16.29
CA CYS A 168 24.12 -18.02 16.67
C CYS A 168 24.95 -18.31 15.41
#